data_AF-A0A0Q4XXR3-F1
#
_entry.id   AF-A0A0Q4XXR3-F1
#
_cell.length_a   1.000
_cell.length_b   1.000
_cell.length_c   1.000
_cell.angle_alpha   90.00
_cell.angle_beta   90.00
_cell.angle_gamma   90.00
#
_symmetry.space_group_name_H-M   'P 1'
#
loop_
_entity.id
_entity.type
_entity.pdbx_description
1 polymer ?
#
loop_
_entity_poly.entity_id
_entity_poly.type
_entity_poly.pdbx_seq_one_letter_code
_entity_poly.pdbx_strand_id
1 'polypeptide(L)'
;MLVRSALALSLALALPAAAQAQIRNAPQPRALEFAAYIFAAANVCGYRIGADQFDALLEKQGTRAADVGPRGPFGGRVQTIFALMSNQMQLNREQACLAVAGEYGPEGNITKNVLLPPLPAGAPGEAPPAETAPKPAQ
;
A
#
# COMPACT_ATOMS: atom_id res chain seq x y z
N MET A 1 29.73 43.19 -35.33
CA MET A 1 29.04 42.03 -35.94
C MET A 1 28.68 41.04 -34.83
N LEU A 2 27.43 41.07 -34.37
CA LEU A 2 26.87 40.18 -33.36
C LEU A 2 26.42 38.87 -34.05
N VAL A 3 27.13 37.77 -33.84
CA VAL A 3 26.64 36.42 -34.20
C VAL A 3 27.03 35.45 -33.10
N ARG A 4 26.32 35.50 -31.96
CA ARG A 4 26.44 34.52 -30.87
C ARG A 4 25.12 34.39 -30.10
N SER A 5 24.01 34.15 -30.80
CA SER A 5 22.69 33.97 -30.17
C SER A 5 21.86 32.88 -30.84
N ALA A 6 22.41 31.67 -30.98
CA ALA A 6 21.62 30.55 -31.51
C ALA A 6 22.19 29.19 -31.10
N LEU A 7 22.29 28.90 -29.79
CA LEU A 7 22.60 27.55 -29.33
C LEU A 7 22.23 27.33 -27.85
N ALA A 8 20.96 27.58 -27.52
CA ALA A 8 20.44 27.28 -26.18
C ALA A 8 18.97 26.82 -26.18
N LEU A 9 18.52 26.20 -27.28
CA LEU A 9 17.12 25.77 -27.41
C LEU A 9 17.00 24.33 -27.91
N SER A 10 17.67 23.38 -27.24
CA SER A 10 17.59 21.96 -27.62
C SER A 10 17.46 20.99 -26.44
N LEU A 11 17.26 21.47 -25.21
CA LEU A 11 17.30 20.62 -24.00
C LEU A 11 15.96 20.42 -23.28
N ALA A 12 14.82 20.65 -23.94
CA ALA A 12 13.51 20.64 -23.26
C ALA A 12 12.54 19.49 -23.64
N LEU A 13 12.93 18.53 -24.50
CA LEU A 13 11.99 17.51 -25.00
C LEU A 13 12.24 16.06 -24.53
N ALA A 14 13.13 15.83 -23.58
CA ALA A 14 13.49 14.48 -23.17
C ALA A 14 13.29 14.20 -21.68
N LEU A 15 12.06 14.32 -21.16
CA LEU A 15 11.55 13.63 -19.95
C LEU A 15 10.01 13.76 -19.86
N PRO A 16 9.23 12.77 -19.40
CA PRO A 16 9.48 11.32 -19.30
C PRO A 16 8.35 10.49 -19.94
N ALA A 17 8.67 9.59 -20.89
CA ALA A 17 7.71 8.61 -21.43
C ALA A 17 7.12 7.66 -20.35
N ALA A 18 7.77 7.55 -19.18
CA ALA A 18 7.30 6.78 -18.04
C ALA A 18 5.96 7.29 -17.45
N ALA A 19 5.72 8.62 -17.46
CA ALA A 19 4.48 9.18 -16.94
C ALA A 19 3.26 8.87 -17.84
N GLN A 20 3.48 8.74 -19.15
CA GLN A 20 2.41 8.41 -20.10
C GLN A 20 2.07 6.92 -20.13
N ALA A 21 3.03 6.04 -19.88
CA ALA A 21 2.77 4.60 -19.72
C ALA A 21 1.85 4.30 -18.53
N GLN A 22 1.90 5.14 -17.49
CA GLN A 22 1.10 4.98 -16.27
C GLN A 22 -0.37 5.38 -16.43
N ILE A 23 -0.74 6.12 -17.49
CA ILE A 23 -2.13 6.55 -17.74
C ILE A 23 -2.94 5.46 -18.46
N ARG A 24 -2.30 4.55 -19.21
CA ARG A 24 -3.03 3.51 -19.97
C ARG A 24 -3.42 2.26 -19.18
N ASN A 25 -2.71 1.95 -18.09
CA ASN A 25 -3.00 0.81 -17.21
C ASN A 25 -3.09 1.27 -15.74
N ALA A 26 -3.54 2.51 -15.51
CA ALA A 26 -3.77 2.98 -14.15
C ALA A 26 -4.89 2.13 -13.53
N PRO A 27 -4.65 1.47 -12.38
CA PRO A 27 -5.72 0.83 -11.64
C PRO A 27 -6.78 1.87 -11.28
N GLN A 28 -8.02 1.39 -11.22
CA GLN A 28 -9.16 2.19 -10.81
C GLN A 28 -8.84 2.88 -9.47
N PRO A 29 -9.23 4.16 -9.26
CA PRO A 29 -9.02 4.85 -7.98
C PRO A 29 -9.49 4.02 -6.78
N ARG A 30 -10.63 3.34 -6.94
CA ARG A 30 -11.23 2.43 -5.97
C ARG A 30 -10.31 1.27 -5.56
N ALA A 31 -9.45 0.78 -6.45
CA ALA A 31 -8.51 -0.31 -6.14
C ALA A 31 -7.36 0.15 -5.26
N LEU A 32 -6.88 1.37 -5.49
CA LEU A 32 -5.83 1.97 -4.68
C LEU A 32 -6.35 2.36 -3.30
N GLU A 33 -7.58 2.87 -3.24
CA GLU A 33 -8.30 3.13 -1.98
C GLU A 33 -8.57 1.84 -1.20
N PHE A 34 -9.02 0.78 -1.87
CA PHE A 34 -9.24 -0.52 -1.25
C PHE A 34 -7.93 -1.09 -0.68
N ALA A 35 -6.85 -1.10 -1.47
CA ALA A 35 -5.54 -1.53 -1.00
C ALA A 35 -5.08 -0.73 0.22
N ALA A 36 -5.15 0.60 0.13
CA ALA A 36 -4.79 1.49 1.23
C ALA A 36 -5.62 1.25 2.50
N TYR A 37 -6.93 0.99 2.34
CA TYR A 37 -7.85 0.70 3.44
C TYR A 37 -7.50 -0.61 4.16
N ILE A 38 -7.24 -1.69 3.41
CA ILE A 38 -6.83 -2.98 3.98
C ILE A 38 -5.46 -2.86 4.68
N PHE A 39 -4.51 -2.15 4.08
CA PHE A 39 -3.23 -1.88 4.72
C PHE A 39 -3.40 -1.04 6.00
N ALA A 40 -4.26 -0.01 5.99
CA ALA A 40 -4.54 0.82 7.17
C ALA A 40 -5.12 -0.02 8.30
N ALA A 41 -6.14 -0.83 8.00
CA ALA A 41 -6.75 -1.72 8.97
C ALA A 41 -5.75 -2.74 9.55
N ALA A 42 -4.93 -3.38 8.71
CA ALA A 42 -3.90 -4.31 9.16
C ALA A 42 -2.92 -3.65 10.14
N ASN A 43 -2.48 -2.42 9.83
CA ASN A 43 -1.55 -1.67 10.69
C ASN A 43 -2.19 -1.17 11.99
N VAL A 44 -3.42 -0.64 11.94
CA VAL A 44 -4.07 -0.01 13.10
C VAL A 44 -4.69 -1.05 14.06
N CYS A 45 -5.30 -2.09 13.49
CA CYS A 45 -6.02 -3.12 14.22
C CYS A 45 -5.18 -4.37 14.50
N GLY A 46 -3.99 -4.51 13.88
CA GLY A 46 -3.11 -5.66 14.05
C GLY A 46 -3.58 -6.92 13.29
N TYR A 47 -4.43 -6.76 12.27
CA TYR A 47 -4.86 -7.88 11.44
C TYR A 47 -3.77 -8.33 10.48
N ARG A 48 -3.82 -9.60 10.09
CA ARG A 48 -2.99 -10.14 9.01
C ARG A 48 -3.75 -10.06 7.70
N ILE A 49 -3.06 -9.75 6.61
CA ILE A 49 -3.69 -9.75 5.28
C ILE A 49 -3.63 -11.16 4.71
N GLY A 50 -4.79 -11.69 4.31
CA GLY A 50 -4.89 -12.94 3.56
C GLY A 50 -4.48 -12.70 2.12
N ALA A 51 -3.21 -12.95 1.81
CA ALA A 51 -2.58 -12.61 0.52
C ALA A 51 -3.42 -13.10 -0.68
N ASP A 52 -3.85 -14.37 -0.68
CA ASP A 52 -4.62 -14.94 -1.78
C ASP A 52 -5.97 -14.25 -2.02
N GLN A 53 -6.70 -13.92 -0.94
CA GLN A 53 -8.00 -13.26 -1.04
C GLN A 53 -7.85 -11.79 -1.44
N PHE A 54 -6.83 -11.14 -0.91
CA PHE A 54 -6.50 -9.77 -1.26
C PHE A 54 -6.10 -9.66 -2.73
N ASP A 55 -5.22 -10.54 -3.21
CA ASP A 55 -4.79 -10.59 -4.60
C ASP A 55 -5.96 -10.85 -5.55
N ALA A 56 -6.81 -11.83 -5.24
CA ALA A 56 -7.99 -12.13 -6.05
C ALA A 56 -8.97 -10.93 -6.18
N LEU A 57 -9.05 -10.06 -5.17
CA LEU A 57 -9.88 -8.85 -5.24
C LEU A 57 -9.23 -7.75 -6.06
N LEU A 58 -7.92 -7.56 -5.92
CA LEU A 58 -7.17 -6.60 -6.72
C LEU A 58 -7.23 -6.96 -8.20
N GLU A 59 -7.13 -8.25 -8.54
CA GLU A 59 -7.23 -8.72 -9.91
C GLU A 59 -8.59 -8.42 -10.55
N LYS A 60 -9.70 -8.58 -9.79
CA LYS A 60 -11.05 -8.20 -10.24
C LYS A 60 -11.16 -6.70 -10.56
N GLN A 61 -10.32 -5.88 -9.95
CA GLN A 61 -10.27 -4.44 -10.16
C GLN A 61 -9.20 -4.02 -11.18
N GLY A 62 -8.55 -4.99 -11.83
CA GLY A 62 -7.54 -4.77 -12.86
C GLY A 62 -6.17 -4.38 -12.32
N THR A 63 -5.84 -4.76 -11.08
CA THR A 63 -4.54 -4.48 -10.46
C THR A 63 -3.96 -5.70 -9.76
N ARG A 64 -2.72 -5.62 -9.28
CA ARG A 64 -2.04 -6.70 -8.55
C ARG A 64 -1.38 -6.13 -7.29
N ALA A 65 -1.13 -6.97 -6.27
CA ALA A 65 -0.40 -6.52 -5.08
C ALA A 65 0.98 -5.92 -5.42
N ALA A 66 1.66 -6.43 -6.44
CA ALA A 66 2.94 -5.89 -6.91
C ALA A 66 2.84 -4.42 -7.38
N ASP A 67 1.67 -4.00 -7.86
CA ASP A 67 1.44 -2.65 -8.39
C ASP A 67 1.12 -1.64 -7.29
N VAL A 68 0.45 -2.10 -6.24
CA VAL A 68 -0.05 -1.29 -5.12
C VAL A 68 0.81 -1.38 -3.87
N GLY A 69 1.76 -2.31 -3.83
CA GLY A 69 2.71 -2.46 -2.74
C GLY A 69 3.71 -1.30 -2.65
N PRO A 70 4.50 -1.21 -1.56
CA PRO A 70 5.36 -0.05 -1.31
C PRO A 70 6.40 0.24 -2.41
N ARG A 71 6.85 -0.80 -3.12
CA ARG A 71 7.80 -0.70 -4.25
C ARG A 71 7.13 -0.71 -5.62
N GLY A 72 5.80 -0.81 -5.66
CA GLY A 72 5.04 -0.85 -6.90
C GLY A 72 4.89 0.52 -7.54
N PRO A 73 4.55 0.59 -8.84
CA PRO A 73 4.31 1.83 -9.58
C PRO A 73 3.28 2.78 -8.94
N PHE A 74 2.32 2.26 -8.16
CA PHE A 74 1.29 3.06 -7.48
C PHE A 74 1.49 3.13 -5.96
N GLY A 75 2.58 2.56 -5.44
CA GLY A 75 2.87 2.48 -4.00
C GLY A 75 2.86 3.84 -3.30
N GLY A 76 3.41 4.90 -3.93
CA GLY A 76 3.39 6.25 -3.35
C GLY A 76 1.99 6.84 -3.22
N ARG A 77 1.07 6.53 -4.14
CA ARG A 77 -0.34 6.96 -4.04
C ARG A 77 -1.06 6.19 -2.95
N VAL A 78 -0.86 4.87 -2.89
CA VAL A 78 -1.43 4.00 -1.86
C VAL A 78 -0.94 4.43 -0.48
N GLN A 79 0.36 4.71 -0.31
CA GLN A 79 0.93 5.22 0.95
C GLN A 79 0.30 6.54 1.39
N THR A 80 0.03 7.45 0.45
CA THR A 80 -0.62 8.73 0.74
C THR A 80 -2.05 8.51 1.27
N ILE A 81 -2.83 7.67 0.60
CA ILE A 81 -4.20 7.35 1.01
C ILE A 81 -4.20 6.57 2.33
N PHE A 82 -3.27 5.62 2.47
CA PHE A 82 -3.06 4.82 3.67
C PHE A 82 -2.79 5.70 4.88
N ALA A 83 -1.90 6.70 4.76
CA ALA A 83 -1.59 7.60 5.87
C ALA A 83 -2.83 8.36 6.33
N LEU A 84 -3.61 8.91 5.37
CA LEU A 84 -4.86 9.61 5.67
C LEU A 84 -5.89 8.70 6.35
N MET A 85 -6.11 7.50 5.80
CA MET A 85 -7.05 6.53 6.35
C MET A 85 -6.62 6.00 7.72
N SER A 86 -5.33 5.73 7.91
CA SER A 86 -4.79 5.25 9.18
C SER A 86 -4.98 6.28 10.28
N ASN A 87 -4.75 7.57 10.00
CA ASN A 87 -5.03 8.63 10.97
C ASN A 87 -6.51 8.67 11.37
N GLN A 88 -7.42 8.58 10.40
CA GLN A 88 -8.87 8.55 10.67
C GLN A 88 -9.29 7.31 11.47
N MET A 89 -8.73 6.14 11.14
CA MET A 89 -8.99 4.91 11.89
C MET A 89 -8.43 4.99 13.31
N GLN A 90 -7.25 5.57 13.53
CA GLN A 90 -6.68 5.72 14.87
C GLN A 90 -7.55 6.59 15.78
N LEU A 91 -8.16 7.66 15.24
CA LEU A 91 -9.07 8.51 16.00
C LEU A 91 -10.32 7.77 16.48
N ASN A 92 -10.77 6.74 15.74
CA ASN A 92 -11.97 5.95 16.05
C ASN A 92 -11.65 4.45 16.08
N ARG A 93 -10.51 4.09 16.69
CA ARG A 93 -9.89 2.76 16.54
C ARG A 93 -10.85 1.61 16.80
N GLU A 94 -11.56 1.65 17.91
CA GLU A 94 -12.47 0.57 18.31
C GLU A 94 -13.60 0.36 17.31
N GLN A 95 -14.28 1.44 16.89
CA GLN A 95 -15.36 1.37 15.91
C GLN A 95 -14.84 0.97 14.53
N ALA A 96 -13.70 1.52 14.11
CA ALA A 96 -13.09 1.19 12.83
C ALA A 96 -12.70 -0.30 12.76
N CYS A 97 -12.04 -0.83 13.79
CA CYS A 97 -11.64 -2.23 13.79
C CYS A 97 -12.82 -3.19 13.81
N LEU A 98 -13.90 -2.88 14.54
CA LEU A 98 -15.13 -3.68 14.53
C LEU A 98 -15.81 -3.67 13.16
N ALA A 99 -15.96 -2.50 12.54
CA ALA A 99 -16.56 -2.38 11.20
C ALA A 99 -15.76 -3.16 10.15
N VAL A 100 -14.43 -2.98 10.15
CA VAL A 100 -13.53 -3.67 9.23
C VAL A 100 -13.58 -5.19 9.40
N ALA A 101 -13.57 -5.68 10.64
CA ALA A 101 -13.68 -7.11 10.92
C ALA A 101 -15.02 -7.69 10.44
N GLY A 102 -16.11 -6.94 10.55
CA GLY A 102 -17.42 -7.33 10.03
C GLY A 102 -17.51 -7.33 8.50
N GLU A 103 -16.70 -6.54 7.80
CA GLU A 103 -16.71 -6.46 6.34
C GLU A 103 -15.74 -7.44 5.67
N TYR A 104 -14.52 -7.55 6.23
CA TYR A 104 -13.37 -8.20 5.59
C TYR A 104 -12.72 -9.31 6.44
N GLY A 105 -13.22 -9.51 7.66
CA GLY A 105 -12.75 -10.55 8.56
C GLY A 105 -13.12 -11.98 8.11
N PRO A 106 -12.91 -12.99 8.97
CA PRO A 106 -13.34 -14.36 8.69
C PRO A 106 -14.87 -14.47 8.49
N GLU A 107 -15.63 -13.67 9.24
CA GLU A 107 -17.09 -13.55 9.13
C GLU A 107 -17.53 -12.44 8.16
N GLY A 108 -16.61 -11.89 7.37
CA GLY A 108 -16.81 -10.72 6.52
C GLY A 108 -17.98 -10.86 5.54
N ASN A 109 -18.82 -9.82 5.43
CA ASN A 109 -19.97 -9.83 4.52
C ASN A 109 -19.64 -9.39 3.07
N ILE A 110 -18.55 -8.64 2.87
CA ILE A 110 -18.12 -8.20 1.53
C ILE A 110 -17.14 -9.21 0.94
N THR A 111 -16.08 -9.52 1.67
CA THR A 111 -15.13 -10.56 1.25
C THR A 111 -14.47 -11.21 2.46
N LYS A 112 -14.65 -12.52 2.57
CA LYS A 112 -14.18 -13.30 3.71
C LYS A 112 -12.66 -13.48 3.66
N ASN A 113 -12.04 -13.48 4.83
CA ASN A 113 -10.63 -13.84 5.04
C ASN A 113 -9.62 -12.90 4.36
N VAL A 114 -10.01 -11.68 3.98
CA VAL A 114 -9.05 -10.65 3.53
C VAL A 114 -8.24 -10.16 4.72
N LEU A 115 -8.89 -10.00 5.87
CA LEU A 115 -8.26 -9.71 7.14
C LEU A 115 -8.43 -10.93 8.05
N LEU A 116 -7.31 -11.49 8.46
CA LEU A 116 -7.26 -12.58 9.42
C LEU A 116 -6.92 -12.02 10.80
N PRO A 117 -7.40 -12.69 11.86
CA PRO A 117 -6.97 -12.38 13.22
C PRO A 117 -5.44 -12.38 13.33
N PRO A 118 -4.87 -11.55 14.24
CA PRO A 118 -3.46 -11.66 14.57
C PRO A 118 -3.11 -13.09 14.93
N LEU A 119 -1.92 -13.55 14.52
CA LEU A 119 -1.42 -14.85 14.97
C LEU A 119 -1.24 -14.79 16.49
N PRO A 120 -1.59 -15.87 17.23
CA PRO A 120 -1.24 -15.95 18.63
C PRO A 120 0.29 -15.84 18.75
N ALA A 121 0.75 -15.02 19.71
CA ALA A 121 2.17 -14.85 20.00
C ALA A 121 2.81 -16.24 20.21
N GLY A 122 3.69 -16.65 19.29
CA GLY A 122 4.32 -17.98 19.28
C GLY A 122 4.05 -18.83 18.03
N ALA A 123 3.26 -18.36 17.06
CA ALA A 123 3.14 -19.03 15.78
C ALA A 123 4.42 -18.84 14.92
N PRO A 124 4.92 -19.88 14.23
CA PRO A 124 6.13 -19.80 13.42
C PRO A 124 5.88 -18.93 12.18
N GLY A 125 6.31 -17.67 12.26
CA GLY A 125 6.15 -16.67 11.20
C GLY A 125 6.67 -15.28 11.58
N GLU A 126 6.85 -15.02 12.87
CA GLU A 126 7.55 -13.83 13.35
C GLU A 126 9.03 -14.17 13.48
N ALA A 127 9.83 -13.89 12.45
CA ALA A 127 11.26 -13.67 12.67
C ALA A 127 11.35 -12.37 13.50
N PRO A 128 11.82 -12.41 14.76
CA PRO A 128 11.97 -11.20 15.53
C PRO A 128 12.88 -10.23 14.75
N PRO A 129 12.60 -8.91 14.78
CA PRO A 129 13.54 -7.92 14.26
C PRO A 129 14.90 -8.21 14.87
N ALA A 130 15.93 -8.35 14.03
CA ALA A 130 17.29 -8.56 14.51
C ALA A 130 17.62 -7.42 15.48
N GLU A 131 17.60 -7.75 16.78
CA GLU A 131 18.02 -6.89 17.86
C GLU A 131 19.49 -6.59 17.57
N THR A 132 19.78 -5.36 17.13
CA THR A 132 21.13 -4.84 17.01
C THR A 132 21.80 -5.01 18.37
N ALA A 133 22.63 -6.04 18.47
CA ALA A 133 23.42 -6.33 19.66
C ALA A 133 24.17 -5.07 20.10
N PRO A 134 24.08 -4.66 21.37
CA PRO A 134 24.90 -3.58 21.88
C PRO A 134 26.35 -4.08 21.89
N LYS A 135 27.22 -3.41 21.16
CA LYS A 135 28.67 -3.60 21.23
C LYS A 135 29.12 -3.29 22.67
N PRO A 136 29.66 -4.25 23.45
CA PRO A 136 30.20 -3.93 24.77
C PRO A 136 31.46 -3.09 24.60
N ALA A 137 31.57 -2.07 25.44
CA ALA A 137 32.80 -1.32 25.65
C ALA A 137 33.90 -2.26 26.17
N GLN A 138 35.05 -2.28 25.49
CA GLN A 138 36.39 -2.45 26.06
C GLN A 138 37.37 -1.65 25.20
#